data_AF-A0A0L8I685-F1
#
_entry.id   AF-A0A0L8I685-F1
#
_cell.length_a   1.000
_cell.length_b   1.000
_cell.length_c   1.000
_cell.angle_alpha   90.00
_cell.angle_beta   90.00
_cell.angle_gamma   90.00
#
_symmetry.space_group_name_H-M   'P 1'
#
loop_
_entity.id
_entity.type
_entity.pdbx_description
1 polymer ?
#
loop_
_entity_poly.entity_id
_entity_poly.type
_entity_poly.pdbx_seq_one_letter_code
_entity_poly.pdbx_strand_id
1 'polypeptide(L)'
;VGIRLQDGRNSSEGRVEVDYKGVWGTVCFDDWDDTSATVACKMLGYRYGRATETNIFLPSKKPIWLNRVKCRGMESTLFDCPHAPWKWNHCSHRNEAGAICHNGIISILHSNLI
;
A
#
# COMPACT_ATOMS: atom_id res chain seq x y z
N VAL A 1 -14.18 -7.14 -3.30
CA VAL A 1 -12.74 -6.83 -3.44
C VAL A 1 -12.60 -5.34 -3.28
N GLY A 2 -11.92 -4.89 -2.24
CA GLY A 2 -11.87 -3.47 -1.87
C GLY A 2 -10.50 -3.11 -1.32
N ILE A 3 -10.23 -1.81 -1.30
CA ILE A 3 -9.02 -1.23 -0.73
C ILE A 3 -9.38 -0.03 0.14
N ARG A 4 -8.60 0.21 1.19
CA ARG A 4 -8.71 1.41 2.02
C ARG A 4 -7.36 1.77 2.63
N LEU A 5 -7.21 3.05 2.97
CA LEU A 5 -6.13 3.54 3.83
C LEU A 5 -6.66 3.65 5.26
N GLN A 6 -5.87 3.24 6.23
CA GLN A 6 -6.21 3.33 7.65
C GLN A 6 -5.05 3.94 8.45
N ASP A 7 -5.39 4.55 9.58
CA ASP A 7 -4.45 5.12 10.56
C ASP A 7 -3.54 6.24 10.03
N GLY A 8 -3.76 6.78 8.82
CA GLY A 8 -3.06 7.98 8.34
C GLY A 8 -3.62 9.28 8.95
N ARG A 9 -2.92 10.41 8.75
CA ARG A 9 -3.34 11.71 9.31
C ARG A 9 -4.53 12.31 8.55
N ASN A 10 -4.80 11.84 7.33
CA ASN A 10 -5.92 12.27 6.50
C ASN A 10 -6.32 11.13 5.54
N SER A 11 -7.32 11.37 4.69
CA SER A 11 -7.90 10.37 3.78
C SER A 11 -7.01 9.95 2.59
N SER A 12 -5.87 10.61 2.39
CA SER A 12 -4.94 10.33 1.30
C SER A 12 -3.68 9.58 1.74
N GLU A 13 -3.55 9.23 3.02
CA GLU A 13 -2.42 8.44 3.49
C GLU A 13 -2.84 7.40 4.52
N GLY A 14 -2.01 6.37 4.69
CA GLY A 14 -2.17 5.39 5.76
C GLY A 14 -1.68 3.99 5.38
N ARG A 15 -1.88 3.05 6.30
CA ARG A 15 -1.69 1.62 6.06
C ARG A 15 -2.67 1.12 5.00
N VAL A 16 -2.15 0.37 4.04
CA VAL A 16 -2.94 -0.26 2.98
C VAL A 16 -3.62 -1.50 3.54
N GLU A 17 -4.95 -1.51 3.52
CA GLU A 17 -5.76 -2.68 3.83
C GLU A 17 -6.58 -3.10 2.60
N VAL A 18 -6.71 -4.42 2.44
CA VAL A 18 -7.44 -5.05 1.34
C VAL A 18 -8.53 -5.98 1.86
N ASP A 19 -9.67 -6.01 1.18
CA ASP A 19 -10.77 -6.94 1.45
C ASP A 19 -10.60 -8.21 0.61
N TYR A 20 -10.41 -9.33 1.30
CA TYR A 20 -10.41 -10.66 0.69
C TYR A 20 -11.50 -11.51 1.35
N LYS A 21 -12.50 -11.89 0.55
CA LYS A 21 -13.67 -12.69 0.98
C LYS A 21 -14.42 -12.09 2.18
N GLY A 22 -14.59 -10.76 2.23
CA GLY A 22 -15.33 -10.07 3.28
C GLY A 22 -14.54 -9.81 4.56
N VAL A 23 -13.24 -10.13 4.58
CA VAL A 23 -12.35 -9.89 5.73
C VAL A 23 -11.24 -8.94 5.33
N TRP A 24 -11.15 -7.82 6.05
CA TRP A 24 -10.08 -6.84 5.88
C TRP A 24 -8.77 -7.33 6.50
N GLY A 25 -7.70 -7.23 5.73
CA GLY A 25 -6.34 -7.54 6.15
C GLY A 25 -5.31 -6.59 5.55
N THR A 26 -4.07 -6.70 5.99
CA THR A 26 -2.97 -5.81 5.62
C THR A 26 -2.13 -6.40 4.49
N VAL A 27 -1.26 -5.57 3.94
CA VAL A 27 -0.27 -5.94 2.92
C VAL A 27 1.11 -5.85 3.57
N CYS A 28 1.99 -6.82 3.32
CA CYS A 28 3.36 -6.75 3.80
C CYS A 28 4.20 -5.76 2.99
N PHE A 29 5.11 -5.05 3.66
CA PHE A 29 6.05 -4.11 3.05
C PHE A 29 7.16 -4.78 2.23
N ASP A 30 7.38 -6.09 2.36
CA ASP A 30 8.36 -6.82 1.52
C ASP A 30 8.05 -6.59 0.03
N ASP A 31 9.06 -6.11 -0.71
CA ASP A 31 9.00 -5.70 -2.13
C ASP A 31 8.00 -4.58 -2.48
N TRP A 32 7.38 -3.95 -1.46
CA TRP A 32 6.45 -2.84 -1.64
C TRP A 32 7.19 -1.57 -2.08
N ASP A 33 6.82 -1.04 -3.24
CA ASP A 33 7.43 0.15 -3.82
C ASP A 33 6.38 1.16 -4.35
N ASP A 34 6.86 2.30 -4.85
CA ASP A 34 6.00 3.36 -5.38
C ASP A 34 5.12 2.89 -6.55
N THR A 35 5.54 1.85 -7.27
CA THR A 35 4.73 1.27 -8.36
C THR A 35 3.53 0.53 -7.77
N SER A 36 3.75 -0.31 -6.77
CA SER A 36 2.69 -1.00 -6.03
C SER A 36 1.79 0.00 -5.28
N ALA A 37 2.36 1.01 -4.63
CA ALA A 37 1.60 2.08 -3.99
C ALA A 37 0.77 2.89 -4.99
N THR A 38 1.28 3.11 -6.20
CA THR A 38 0.53 3.77 -7.27
C THR A 38 -0.68 2.95 -7.71
N VAL A 39 -0.56 1.62 -7.86
CA VAL A 39 -1.72 0.76 -8.15
C VAL A 39 -2.75 0.84 -7.01
N ALA A 40 -2.31 0.78 -5.75
CA ALA A 40 -3.17 0.96 -4.59
C ALA A 40 -3.93 2.30 -4.61
N CYS A 41 -3.22 3.39 -4.88
CA CYS A 41 -3.81 4.73 -4.95
C CYS A 41 -4.77 4.89 -6.13
N LYS A 42 -4.48 4.26 -7.29
CA LYS A 42 -5.39 4.22 -8.44
C LYS A 42 -6.70 3.51 -8.12
N MET A 43 -6.66 2.40 -7.40
CA MET A 43 -7.87 1.70 -6.93
C MET A 43 -8.75 2.60 -6.02
N LEU A 44 -8.15 3.58 -5.34
CA LEU A 44 -8.83 4.57 -4.49
C LEU A 44 -9.25 5.84 -5.25
N GLY A 45 -9.01 5.92 -6.56
CA GLY A 45 -9.36 7.07 -7.40
C GLY A 45 -8.29 8.16 -7.47
N TYR A 46 -7.10 7.94 -6.92
CA TYR A 46 -5.95 8.84 -7.04
C TYR A 46 -5.11 8.54 -8.29
N ARG A 47 -4.15 9.41 -8.62
CA ARG A 47 -3.29 9.26 -9.81
C ARG A 47 -1.98 8.53 -9.55
N TYR A 48 -1.33 8.85 -8.43
CA TYR A 48 -0.05 8.26 -8.04
C TYR A 48 0.02 8.04 -6.53
N GLY A 49 0.93 7.16 -6.13
CA GLY A 49 1.18 6.81 -4.74
C GLY A 49 2.67 6.71 -4.45
N ARG A 50 3.05 7.11 -3.24
CA ARG A 50 4.38 6.85 -2.68
C ARG A 50 4.26 5.75 -1.64
N ALA A 51 5.13 4.76 -1.70
CA ALA A 51 5.23 3.70 -0.71
C ALA A 51 5.78 4.25 0.61
N THR A 52 5.20 3.78 1.70
CA THR A 52 5.69 4.05 3.05
C THR A 52 5.68 2.76 3.84
N GLU A 53 6.72 2.52 4.63
CA GLU A 53 6.69 1.45 5.63
C GLU A 53 5.91 1.94 6.85
N THR A 54 4.97 1.15 7.35
CA THR A 54 4.26 1.51 8.57
C THR A 54 4.98 0.97 9.80
N ASN A 55 6.15 1.55 10.11
CA ASN A 55 6.75 1.47 11.45
C ASN A 55 6.16 2.53 12.42
N ILE A 56 5.13 3.25 11.97
CA ILE A 56 4.58 4.48 12.60
C ILE A 56 3.15 4.32 13.11
N PHE A 57 2.47 3.23 12.75
CA PHE A 57 1.07 2.98 13.15
C PHE A 57 1.01 1.74 14.06
N LEU A 58 0.04 1.72 14.98
CA LEU A 58 -0.13 0.59 15.89
C LEU A 58 -0.26 -0.71 15.05
N PRO A 59 0.48 -1.77 15.40
CA PRO A 59 0.41 -3.04 14.68
C PRO A 59 -1.05 -3.47 14.52
N SER A 60 -1.48 -3.74 13.29
CA SER A 60 -2.83 -4.27 13.11
C SER A 60 -2.90 -5.66 13.73
N LYS A 61 -4.05 -6.04 14.30
CA LYS A 61 -4.34 -7.44 14.66
C LYS A 61 -5.05 -8.19 13.52
N LYS A 62 -4.96 -7.66 12.29
CA LYS A 62 -5.67 -8.17 11.13
C LYS A 62 -4.79 -9.19 10.39
N PRO A 63 -5.35 -10.12 9.62
CA PRO A 63 -4.55 -11.01 8.78
C PRO A 63 -3.69 -10.22 7.79
N ILE A 64 -2.48 -10.70 7.49
CA ILE A 64 -1.69 -10.21 6.35
C ILE A 64 -2.12 -11.03 5.13
N TRP A 65 -2.79 -10.39 4.17
CA TRP A 65 -3.35 -11.08 3.00
C TRP A 65 -2.36 -11.22 1.85
N LEU A 66 -1.61 -10.15 1.60
CA LEU A 66 -0.68 -10.05 0.47
C LEU A 66 0.75 -9.84 0.99
N ASN A 67 1.70 -10.41 0.26
CA ASN A 67 3.12 -10.35 0.55
C ASN A 67 3.92 -10.36 -0.76
N ARG A 68 5.09 -9.69 -0.77
CA ARG A 68 5.94 -9.54 -1.95
C ARG A 68 5.19 -9.00 -3.17
N VAL A 69 4.38 -7.97 -2.95
CA VAL A 69 3.56 -7.37 -4.00
C VAL A 69 4.45 -6.51 -4.88
N LYS A 70 4.67 -6.94 -6.13
CA LYS A 70 5.55 -6.29 -7.09
C LYS A 70 4.80 -5.96 -8.38
N CYS A 71 4.04 -4.87 -8.34
CA CYS A 71 3.27 -4.42 -9.49
C CYS A 71 4.17 -3.90 -10.62
N ARG A 72 3.64 -3.93 -11.85
CA ARG A 72 4.23 -3.32 -13.06
C ARG A 72 3.67 -1.91 -13.31
N GLY A 73 2.60 -1.53 -12.62
CA GLY A 73 1.97 -0.21 -12.67
C GLY A 73 0.76 -0.09 -13.61
N MET A 74 0.48 -1.17 -14.34
CA MET A 74 -0.64 -1.28 -15.30
C MET A 74 -1.83 -2.05 -14.73
N GLU A 75 -1.64 -2.72 -13.60
CA GLU A 75 -2.66 -3.50 -12.93
C GLU A 75 -3.82 -2.60 -12.47
N SER A 76 -5.04 -3.12 -12.61
CA SER A 76 -6.24 -2.42 -12.12
C SER A 76 -6.41 -2.60 -10.62
N THR A 77 -5.94 -3.72 -10.08
CA THR A 77 -5.97 -4.01 -8.64
C THR A 77 -4.65 -4.59 -8.15
N LEU A 78 -4.39 -4.47 -6.83
CA LEU A 78 -3.23 -5.14 -6.21
C LEU A 78 -3.27 -6.68 -6.32
N PHE A 79 -4.45 -7.25 -6.56
CA PHE A 79 -4.64 -8.69 -6.70
C PHE A 79 -4.21 -9.21 -8.08
N ASP A 80 -4.03 -8.31 -9.04
CA ASP A 80 -3.53 -8.64 -10.38
C ASP A 80 -2.00 -8.52 -10.45
N CYS A 81 -1.38 -7.92 -9.42
CA CYS A 81 0.07 -7.79 -9.35
C CYS A 81 0.72 -9.14 -9.03
N PRO A 82 1.94 -9.41 -9.52
CA PRO A 82 2.77 -10.47 -8.98
C PRO A 82 2.88 -10.36 -7.46
N HIS A 83 2.48 -11.41 -6.75
CA HIS A 83 2.56 -11.51 -5.30
C HIS A 83 2.72 -12.96 -4.84
N ALA A 84 3.16 -13.17 -3.61
CA ALA A 84 3.25 -14.52 -3.05
C ALA A 84 1.85 -15.13 -2.81
N PRO A 85 1.72 -16.45 -2.63
CA PRO A 85 0.42 -17.07 -2.36
C PRO A 85 -0.31 -16.41 -1.19
N TRP A 86 -1.64 -16.33 -1.30
CA TRP A 86 -2.49 -15.73 -0.27
C TRP A 86 -2.20 -16.27 1.13
N LYS A 87 -2.13 -15.36 2.12
CA LYS A 87 -1.84 -15.68 3.53
C LYS A 87 -0.45 -16.29 3.77
N TRP A 88 0.35 -16.56 2.74
CA TRP A 88 1.73 -17.01 2.90
C TRP A 88 2.65 -15.81 3.09
N ASN A 89 3.11 -15.62 4.32
CA ASN A 89 4.07 -14.58 4.66
C ASN A 89 4.86 -14.95 5.91
N HIS A 90 6.05 -14.37 6.02
CA HIS A 90 6.87 -14.37 7.23
C HIS A 90 6.92 -12.98 7.86
N CYS A 91 5.96 -12.12 7.49
CA CYS A 91 5.96 -10.73 7.87
C CYS A 91 5.42 -10.56 9.29
N SER A 92 6.09 -9.70 10.05
CA SER A 92 5.53 -9.21 11.31
C SER A 92 4.64 -8.01 11.04
N HIS A 93 3.68 -7.73 11.93
CA HIS A 93 2.83 -6.53 11.86
C HIS A 93 3.60 -5.21 12.00
N ARG A 94 4.92 -5.23 12.19
CA ARG A 94 5.77 -4.02 12.15
C ARG A 94 6.11 -3.60 10.72
N ASN A 95 5.98 -4.51 9.76
CA ASN A 95 6.37 -4.30 8.37
C ASN A 95 5.12 -4.28 7.47
N GLU A 96 4.08 -3.55 7.88
CA GLU A 96 2.88 -3.40 7.05
C GLU A 96 3.11 -2.28 6.01
N ALA A 97 2.53 -2.46 4.83
CA ALA A 97 2.67 -1.53 3.73
C ALA A 97 1.70 -0.36 3.91
N GLY A 98 2.19 0.86 3.66
CA GLY A 98 1.42 2.08 3.60
C GLY A 98 1.57 2.78 2.25
N ALA A 99 0.70 3.75 2.02
CA ALA A 99 0.75 4.61 0.85
C ALA A 99 0.39 6.06 1.22
N ILE A 100 1.00 7.00 0.52
CA ILE A 100 0.56 8.39 0.43
C ILE A 100 0.11 8.62 -1.02
N CYS A 101 -1.15 8.98 -1.21
CA CYS A 101 -1.82 9.11 -2.49
C CYS A 101 -2.00 10.57 -2.90
N HIS A 102 -2.01 10.79 -4.22
CA HIS A 102 -2.05 12.14 -4.76
C HIS A 102 -2.77 12.22 -6.12
N ASN A 103 -3.34 13.38 -6.43
CA ASN A 103 -4.08 13.66 -7.68
C ASN A 103 -3.29 14.48 -8.73
N GLY A 104 -2.08 14.94 -8.41
CA GLY A 104 -1.26 15.91 -9.18
C GLY A 104 -0.96 17.14 -8.33
N ILE A 105 0.20 17.81 -8.33
CA ILE A 105 1.48 17.64 -9.04
C ILE A 105 2.48 16.94 -8.09
N ILE A 106 3.37 16.08 -8.61
CA ILE A 106 4.54 15.62 -7.84
C ILE A 106 5.36 16.88 -7.55
N SER A 107 5.38 17.34 -6.31
CA SER A 107 6.41 18.29 -5.88
C SER A 107 7.74 17.55 -5.97
N ILE A 108 8.34 17.50 -7.16
CA ILE A 108 9.77 17.23 -7.32
C ILE A 108 10.45 18.49 -6.80
N LEU A 109 10.37 18.72 -5.49
CA LEU A 109 11.43 19.44 -4.82
C LEU A 109 12.58 18.44 -4.85
N HIS A 110 13.33 18.47 -5.95
CA HIS A 110 14.75 18.23 -5.85
C HIS A 110 15.22 19.09 -4.69
N SER A 111 15.67 18.44 -3.62
CA SER A 111 16.46 19.09 -2.59
C SER A 111 17.66 19.73 -3.29
N ASN A 112 17.55 21.01 -3.64
CA ASN A 112 18.61 21.94 -3.96
C ASN A 112 18.03 23.35 -3.89
N LEU A 113 18.73 24.24 -3.18
CA LEU A 113 18.38 25.59 -2.67
C LEU A 113 17.77 25.51 -1.26
N ILE A 114 18.52 25.76 -0.17
CA ILE A 114 19.62 26.71 0.10
C ILE A 114 20.78 26.01 0.79
#